data_AF-A0A6A7RP47-F1
#
_entry.id   AF-A0A6A7RP47-F1
#
_cell.length_a   1.000
_cell.length_b   1.000
_cell.length_c   1.000
_cell.angle_alpha   90.00
_cell.angle_beta   90.00
_cell.angle_gamma   90.00
#
_symmetry.space_group_name_H-M   'P 1'
#
loop_
_entity.id
_entity.type
_entity.pdbx_description
1 polymer ?
#
loop_
_entity_poly.entity_id
_entity_poly.type
_entity_poly.pdbx_seq_one_letter_code
_entity_poly.pdbx_strand_id
1 'polypeptide(L)'
;MQNHPTSKDAIVIEMVERLSEDDREAFEERAAIIEYDGQLPRAHAECLALLEVLRRDPLAVRRLVVLQAEIDGGTQWLLTTDLAFARAQLADIGGRDVAVLDPAEVVEAQYGGVAVLGTFV
;
A
#
# COMPACT_ATOMS: atom_id res chain seq x y z
N MET A 1 12.61 19.01 -1.81
CA MET A 1 13.05 17.61 -1.74
C MET A 1 14.06 17.50 -0.61
N GLN A 2 13.64 16.98 0.54
CA GLN A 2 14.59 16.57 1.58
C GLN A 2 15.23 15.26 1.11
N ASN A 3 16.56 15.20 1.11
CA ASN A 3 17.32 14.01 0.77
C ASN A 3 17.31 13.08 2.00
N HIS A 4 16.38 12.12 2.05
CA HIS A 4 16.41 11.10 3.09
C HIS A 4 17.54 10.10 2.81
N PRO A 5 18.36 9.74 3.82
CA PRO A 5 19.43 8.78 3.63
C PRO A 5 18.86 7.42 3.21
N THR A 6 19.42 6.85 2.14
CA THR A 6 19.05 5.52 1.62
C THR A 6 19.22 4.46 2.71
N SER A 7 18.21 3.59 2.85
CA SER A 7 18.27 2.50 3.82
C SER A 7 19.47 1.59 3.57
N LYS A 8 20.03 1.05 4.66
CA LYS A 8 21.29 0.29 4.62
C LYS A 8 21.09 -1.23 4.60
N ASP A 9 19.91 -1.70 5.01
CA ASP A 9 19.59 -3.13 5.05
C ASP A 9 18.78 -3.54 3.82
N ALA A 10 19.23 -4.59 3.11
CA ALA A 10 18.62 -5.01 1.86
C ALA A 10 17.14 -5.44 2.03
N ILE A 11 16.79 -6.05 3.16
CA ILE A 11 15.41 -6.47 3.44
C ILE A 11 14.53 -5.23 3.63
N VAL A 12 15.03 -4.25 4.39
CA VAL A 12 14.30 -3.00 4.63
C VAL A 12 14.10 -2.22 3.33
N ILE A 13 15.13 -2.12 2.48
CA ILE A 13 15.01 -1.49 1.16
C ILE A 13 13.90 -2.13 0.34
N GLU A 14 13.92 -3.46 0.18
CA GLU A 14 12.92 -4.19 -0.61
C GLU A 14 11.49 -3.96 -0.08
N MET A 15 11.32 -3.96 1.24
CA MET A 15 10.00 -3.78 1.87
C MET A 15 9.51 -2.33 1.76
N VAL A 16 10.40 -1.36 1.97
CA VAL A 16 10.08 0.08 1.87
C VAL A 16 9.73 0.47 0.43
N GLU A 17 10.38 -0.13 -0.58
CA GLU A 17 10.02 0.07 -1.98
C GLU A 17 8.57 -0.33 -2.28
N ARG A 18 7.97 -1.21 -1.48
CA ARG A 18 6.59 -1.65 -1.67
C ARG A 18 5.55 -0.79 -0.98
N LEU A 19 5.96 0.11 -0.08
CA LEU A 19 5.05 0.99 0.64
C LEU A 19 4.37 1.99 -0.31
N SER A 20 3.17 2.43 0.10
CA SER A 20 2.54 3.63 -0.46
C SER A 20 3.41 4.86 -0.18
N GLU A 21 3.12 6.00 -0.84
CA GLU A 21 3.83 7.26 -0.54
C GLU A 21 3.63 7.69 0.92
N ASP A 22 2.40 7.58 1.42
CA ASP A 22 2.05 7.94 2.80
C ASP A 22 2.73 7.02 3.83
N ASP A 23 2.73 5.71 3.61
CA ASP A 23 3.40 4.75 4.50
C ASP A 23 4.92 4.92 4.46
N ARG A 24 5.47 5.27 3.30
CA ARG A 24 6.89 5.55 3.14
C ARG A 24 7.29 6.83 3.90
N GLU A 25 6.49 7.88 3.81
CA GLU A 25 6.71 9.10 4.58
C GLU A 25 6.69 8.79 6.09
N ALA A 26 5.67 8.06 6.55
CA ALA A 26 5.57 7.65 7.95
C ALA A 26 6.77 6.80 8.41
N PHE A 27 7.28 5.90 7.55
CA PHE A 27 8.51 5.15 7.80
C PHE A 27 9.73 6.08 7.91
N GLU A 28 9.93 6.98 6.95
CA GLU A 28 11.11 7.87 6.89
C GLU A 28 11.15 8.83 8.08
N GLU A 29 10.01 9.43 8.44
CA GLU A 29 9.87 10.27 9.64
C GLU A 29 10.17 9.49 10.92
N ARG A 30 9.57 8.31 11.08
CA ARG A 30 9.77 7.52 12.30
C ARG A 30 11.20 7.02 12.43
N ALA A 31 11.83 6.62 11.32
CA ALA A 31 13.22 6.20 11.30
C ALA A 31 14.14 7.36 11.72
N ALA A 32 13.85 8.59 11.29
CA ALA A 32 14.61 9.77 11.72
C ALA A 32 14.44 10.04 13.22
N ILE A 33 13.22 9.99 13.76
CA ILE A 33 12.96 10.18 15.20
C ILE A 33 13.72 9.13 16.02
N ILE A 34 13.65 7.86 15.64
CA ILE A 34 14.31 6.78 16.39
C ILE A 34 15.85 6.89 16.30
N GLU A 35 16.38 7.33 15.16
CA GLU A 35 17.81 7.58 14.99
C GLU A 35 18.29 8.73 15.88
N TYR A 36 17.67 9.91 15.76
CA TYR A 36 18.17 11.12 16.41
C TYR A 36 17.73 11.24 17.87
N ASP A 37 16.47 10.96 18.19
CA ASP A 37 15.98 11.10 19.57
C ASP A 37 16.27 9.83 20.37
N GLY A 38 16.16 8.66 19.73
CA GLY A 38 16.47 7.37 20.33
C GLY A 38 17.96 7.03 20.35
N GLN A 39 18.81 7.81 19.67
CA GLN A 39 20.26 7.60 19.56
C GLN A 39 20.64 6.19 19.07
N LEU A 40 19.80 5.61 18.20
CA LEU A 40 20.03 4.29 17.62
C LEU A 40 20.75 4.40 16.28
N PRO A 41 21.60 3.42 15.92
CA PRO A 41 22.17 3.35 14.57
C PRO A 41 21.05 3.34 13.51
N ARG A 42 21.22 4.11 12.43
CA ARG A 42 20.25 4.23 11.32
C ARG A 42 19.60 2.91 10.91
N ALA A 43 20.38 1.86 10.69
CA ALA A 43 19.85 0.56 10.26
C ALA A 43 18.88 -0.04 11.29
N HIS A 44 19.15 0.10 12.59
CA HIS A 44 18.25 -0.36 13.64
C HIS A 44 17.00 0.53 13.73
N ALA A 45 17.17 1.85 13.61
CA ALA A 45 16.06 2.80 13.59
C ALA A 45 15.08 2.53 12.44
N GLU A 46 15.60 2.23 11.24
CA GLU A 46 14.82 1.84 10.07
C GLU A 46 14.07 0.52 10.30
N CYS A 47 14.71 -0.51 10.86
CA CYS A 47 14.02 -1.77 11.19
C CYS A 47 12.83 -1.53 12.15
N LEU A 48 13.02 -0.72 13.19
CA LEU A 48 11.95 -0.40 14.15
C LEU A 48 10.84 0.43 13.52
N ALA A 49 11.18 1.39 12.66
CA ALA A 49 10.20 2.18 11.93
C ALA A 49 9.35 1.32 10.97
N LEU A 50 9.98 0.38 10.25
CA LEU A 50 9.26 -0.55 9.38
C LEU A 50 8.34 -1.47 10.19
N LEU A 51 8.79 -1.98 11.34
CA LEU A 51 7.93 -2.74 12.24
C LEU A 51 6.73 -1.91 12.74
N GLU A 52 6.89 -0.60 12.92
CA GLU A 52 5.78 0.26 13.30
C GLU A 52 4.76 0.44 12.18
N VAL A 53 5.21 0.58 10.92
CA VAL A 53 4.31 0.59 9.75
C VAL A 53 3.55 -0.74 9.67
N LEU A 54 4.26 -1.87 9.72
CA LEU A 54 3.66 -3.20 9.68
C LEU A 54 2.73 -3.49 10.86
N ARG A 55 2.97 -2.89 12.01
CA ARG A 55 2.09 -3.00 13.19
C ARG A 55 0.76 -2.28 12.97
N ARG A 56 0.73 -1.21 12.16
CA ARG A 56 -0.49 -0.48 11.81
C ARG A 56 -1.24 -1.20 10.69
N ASP A 57 -0.51 -1.60 9.66
CA ASP A 57 -1.02 -2.41 8.56
C ASP A 57 0.01 -3.48 8.11
N PRO A 58 -0.22 -4.76 8.46
CA PRO A 58 0.63 -5.86 8.01
C PRO A 58 0.64 -6.06 6.49
N LEU A 59 -0.30 -5.47 5.76
CA LEU A 59 -0.44 -5.59 4.30
C LEU A 59 0.21 -4.44 3.53
N ALA A 60 0.72 -3.39 4.19
CA ALA A 60 1.31 -2.21 3.55
C ALA A 60 2.44 -2.57 2.56
N VAL A 61 3.20 -3.63 2.84
CA VAL A 61 4.29 -4.13 1.97
C VAL A 61 3.84 -5.09 0.86
N ARG A 62 2.54 -5.43 0.79
CA ARG A 62 1.99 -6.35 -0.22
C ARG A 62 1.39 -5.64 -1.43
N ARG A 63 1.29 -4.29 -1.41
CA ARG A 63 0.67 -3.46 -2.47
C ARG A 63 -0.74 -3.91 -2.85
N LEU A 64 -1.47 -4.51 -1.92
CA LEU A 64 -2.82 -4.98 -2.18
C LEU A 64 -3.80 -3.81 -2.01
N VAL A 65 -4.46 -3.41 -3.09
CA VAL A 65 -5.44 -2.33 -3.09
C VAL A 65 -6.72 -2.77 -3.77
N VAL A 66 -7.82 -2.10 -3.42
CA VAL A 66 -9.07 -2.22 -4.16
C VAL A 66 -9.24 -1.03 -5.09
N LEU A 67 -9.46 -1.30 -6.37
CA LEU A 67 -9.87 -0.33 -7.37
C LEU A 67 -11.40 -0.37 -7.49
N GLN A 68 -12.05 0.74 -7.17
CA GLN A 68 -13.44 0.98 -7.54
C GLN A 68 -13.50 1.35 -9.01
N ALA A 69 -14.32 0.63 -9.76
CA ALA A 69 -14.47 0.79 -11.20
C ALA A 69 -15.95 0.91 -11.59
N GLU A 70 -16.20 1.56 -12.72
CA GLU A 70 -17.50 1.51 -13.40
C GLU A 70 -17.35 0.67 -14.67
N ILE A 71 -18.16 -0.37 -14.80
CA ILE A 71 -18.18 -1.29 -15.95
C ILE A 71 -19.64 -1.52 -16.32
N ASP A 72 -20.00 -1.33 -17.59
CA ASP A 72 -21.38 -1.44 -18.09
C ASP A 72 -22.43 -0.65 -17.28
N GLY A 73 -22.04 0.50 -16.74
CA GLY A 73 -22.88 1.36 -15.89
C GLY A 73 -23.09 0.84 -14.46
N GLY A 74 -22.41 -0.23 -14.07
CA GLY A 74 -22.41 -0.79 -12.71
C GLY A 74 -21.08 -0.55 -11.98
N THR A 75 -21.15 -0.38 -10.67
CA THR A 75 -19.95 -0.33 -9.82
C THR A 75 -19.38 -1.74 -9.62
N GLN A 76 -18.10 -1.91 -9.94
CA GLN A 76 -17.32 -3.10 -9.63
C GLN A 76 -16.13 -2.78 -8.73
N TRP A 77 -15.65 -3.80 -8.03
CA TRP A 77 -14.57 -3.70 -7.06
C TRP A 77 -13.49 -4.71 -7.43
N LEU A 78 -12.33 -4.23 -7.85
CA LEU A 78 -11.22 -5.05 -8.31
C LEU A 78 -10.12 -5.07 -7.27
N LEU A 79 -9.71 -6.25 -6.83
CA LEU A 79 -8.55 -6.40 -5.96
C LEU A 79 -7.30 -6.56 -6.83
N THR A 80 -6.28 -5.73 -6.63
CA THR A 80 -5.05 -5.77 -7.44
C THR A 80 -3.80 -5.55 -6.61
N THR A 81 -2.68 -6.13 -7.08
CA THR A 81 -1.32 -5.84 -6.62
C THR A 81 -0.55 -4.91 -7.56
N ASP A 82 -1.12 -4.64 -8.75
CA ASP A 82 -0.57 -3.77 -9.78
C ASP A 82 -1.69 -2.88 -10.32
N LEU A 83 -1.72 -1.64 -9.84
CA LEU A 83 -2.73 -0.66 -10.21
C LEU A 83 -2.60 -0.23 -11.67
N ALA A 84 -1.38 -0.14 -12.21
CA ALA A 84 -1.16 0.28 -13.59
C ALA A 84 -1.68 -0.79 -14.55
N PHE A 85 -1.37 -2.06 -14.28
CA PHE A 85 -1.91 -3.18 -15.04
C PHE A 85 -3.44 -3.27 -14.92
N ALA A 86 -4.00 -3.13 -13.72
CA ALA A 86 -5.44 -3.19 -13.51
C ALA A 86 -6.20 -2.09 -14.26
N ARG A 87 -5.67 -0.86 -14.27
CA ARG A 87 -6.23 0.25 -15.06
C ARG A 87 -6.17 0.00 -16.57
N ALA A 88 -5.09 -0.59 -17.07
CA ALA A 88 -4.96 -0.95 -18.48
C ALA A 88 -6.01 -2.02 -18.87
N GLN A 89 -6.13 -3.09 -18.08
CA GLN A 89 -7.15 -4.12 -18.28
C GLN A 89 -8.57 -3.55 -18.22
N LEU A 90 -8.83 -2.66 -17.27
CA LEU A 90 -10.13 -2.00 -17.14
C LEU A 90 -10.48 -1.15 -18.37
N ALA A 91 -9.51 -0.41 -18.90
CA ALA A 91 -9.70 0.39 -20.10
C ALA A 91 -9.97 -0.48 -21.34
N ASP A 92 -9.30 -1.64 -21.46
CA ASP A 92 -9.48 -2.57 -22.58
C ASP A 92 -10.89 -3.15 -22.66
N ILE A 93 -11.58 -3.30 -21.51
CA ILE A 93 -12.97 -3.76 -21.44
C ILE A 93 -13.99 -2.60 -21.42
N GLY A 94 -13.54 -1.36 -21.64
CA GLY A 94 -14.40 -0.17 -21.66
C GLY A 94 -14.86 0.34 -20.29
N GLY A 95 -14.24 -0.15 -19.21
CA GLY A 95 -14.49 0.34 -17.86
C GLY A 95 -13.71 1.62 -17.53
N ARG A 96 -14.06 2.24 -16.40
CA ARG A 96 -13.45 3.47 -15.90
C ARG A 96 -13.05 3.35 -14.44
N ASP A 97 -11.87 3.84 -14.06
CA ASP A 97 -11.49 3.92 -12.65
C ASP A 97 -12.17 5.08 -11.93
N VAL A 98 -12.60 4.82 -10.70
CA VAL A 98 -13.30 5.79 -9.84
C VAL A 98 -12.44 6.16 -8.64
N ALA A 99 -11.91 5.17 -7.91
CA ALA A 99 -11.12 5.39 -6.71
C ALA A 99 -10.21 4.19 -6.40
N VAL A 100 -9.11 4.45 -5.69
CA VAL A 100 -8.24 3.42 -5.09
C VAL A 100 -8.45 3.47 -3.58
N LEU A 101 -8.72 2.31 -2.99
CA LEU A 101 -9.23 2.19 -1.63
C LEU A 101 -8.55 1.03 -0.89
N ASP A 102 -8.59 1.12 0.44
CA ASP A 102 -8.12 0.06 1.32
C ASP A 102 -9.03 -1.18 1.25
N PRO A 103 -8.48 -2.40 1.08
CA PRO A 103 -9.29 -3.61 1.01
C PRO A 103 -10.12 -3.88 2.27
N ALA A 104 -9.61 -3.61 3.47
CA ALA A 104 -10.33 -3.88 4.71
C ALA A 104 -11.53 -2.93 4.85
N GLU A 105 -11.35 -1.65 4.55
CA GLU A 105 -12.44 -0.67 4.55
C GLU A 105 -13.54 -1.03 3.55
N VAL A 106 -13.18 -1.46 2.34
CA VAL A 106 -14.17 -1.86 1.32
C VAL A 106 -14.90 -3.13 1.74
N VAL A 107 -14.20 -4.15 2.23
CA VAL A 107 -14.81 -5.42 2.67
C VAL A 107 -15.81 -5.16 3.79
N GLU A 108 -15.49 -4.30 4.75
CA GLU A 108 -16.40 -3.95 5.83
C GLU A 108 -17.59 -3.12 5.31
N ALA A 109 -17.32 -1.98 4.67
CA ALA A 109 -18.35 -1.00 4.33
C ALA A 109 -19.30 -1.46 3.21
N GLN A 110 -18.78 -2.20 2.21
CA GLN A 110 -19.56 -2.59 1.03
C GLN A 110 -20.08 -4.02 1.09
N TYR A 111 -19.37 -4.91 1.79
CA TYR A 111 -19.68 -6.34 1.78
C TYR A 111 -20.04 -6.90 3.17
N GLY A 112 -20.08 -6.07 4.21
CA GLY A 112 -20.44 -6.51 5.56
C GLY A 112 -19.43 -7.49 6.16
N GLY A 113 -18.16 -7.33 5.82
CA GLY A 113 -17.04 -8.08 6.39
C GLY A 113 -16.61 -9.32 5.60
N VAL A 114 -17.32 -9.71 4.53
CA VAL A 114 -16.95 -10.87 3.71
C VAL A 114 -17.16 -10.60 2.22
N ALA A 115 -16.08 -10.65 1.44
CA ALA A 115 -16.12 -10.59 -0.02
C ALA A 115 -15.71 -11.92 -0.66
N VAL A 116 -16.25 -12.21 -1.84
CA VAL A 116 -15.88 -13.38 -2.66
C VAL A 116 -14.97 -12.92 -3.80
N LEU A 117 -13.86 -13.62 -4.00
CA LEU A 117 -13.03 -13.43 -5.19
C LEU A 117 -13.65 -14.14 -6.39
N GLY A 118 -13.93 -13.38 -7.45
CA GLY A 118 -14.36 -13.88 -8.75
C GLY A 118 -13.22 -13.83 -9.77
N THR A 119 -13.47 -14.38 -10.95
CA THR A 119 -12.57 -14.19 -12.10
C THR A 119 -12.99 -12.93 -12.85
N PHE A 120 -12.03 -12.04 -13.10
CA PHE A 120 -12.20 -10.92 -14.01
C PHE A 120 -12.08 -11.46 -15.44
N VAL A 121 -13.14 -11.31 -16.24
CA VAL A 121 -13.25 -11.80 -17.63
C VAL A 121 -13.03 -10.68 -18.62
#